data_AF-A0AAD6QBB3-F1
#
_entry.id   AF-A0AAD6QBB3-F1
#
_cell.length_a   1.000
_cell.length_b   1.000
_cell.length_c   1.000
_cell.angle_alpha   90.00
_cell.angle_beta   90.00
_cell.angle_gamma   90.00
#
_symmetry.space_group_name_H-M   'P 1'
#
loop_
_entity.id
_entity.type
_entity.pdbx_description
1 polymer ?
#
loop_
_entity_poly.entity_id
_entity_poly.type
_entity_poly.pdbx_seq_one_letter_code
_entity_poly.pdbx_strand_id
1 'polypeptide(L)'
;MELDGDDDKNGKSNNESGTAVAADLVQTTLGLFPRPWPPTASASEGSQIYKTIEYFRLVVRVMAIALQDGRLLDLPLSMAFYKLVLGQELDLYDILSFDAEFGKTLQELHALVNINNLEEFISLVVDATVKTGITRQMEAIRDGFNQVFDISSLQIFTPQELDYLLCGRRELWEPDTTC
;
A
#
# COMPACT_ATOMS: atom_id res chain seq x y z
N MET A 1 -31.95 9.59 -65.09
CA MET A 1 -31.63 8.33 -64.41
C MET A 1 -32.25 8.43 -63.04
N GLU A 2 -33.29 7.63 -62.84
CA GLU A 2 -33.83 7.28 -61.54
C GLU A 2 -32.84 6.36 -60.79
N LEU A 3 -33.20 6.05 -59.54
CA LEU A 3 -32.57 5.17 -58.54
C LEU A 3 -31.50 5.89 -57.71
N ASP A 4 -31.41 5.82 -56.40
CA ASP A 4 -32.21 5.31 -55.25
C ASP A 4 -31.24 5.61 -54.07
N GLY A 5 -31.63 5.97 -52.85
CA GLY A 5 -32.94 5.92 -52.24
C GLY A 5 -32.99 6.69 -50.92
N ASP A 6 -34.21 6.63 -50.40
CA ASP A 6 -34.74 7.08 -49.13
C ASP A 6 -33.95 6.57 -47.90
N ASP A 7 -33.96 7.28 -46.76
CA ASP A 7 -35.08 7.14 -45.82
C ASP A 7 -34.89 7.92 -44.50
N ASP A 8 -36.05 8.21 -43.92
CA ASP A 8 -36.40 9.22 -42.94
C ASP A 8 -36.08 8.88 -41.45
N LYS A 9 -35.96 9.96 -40.67
CA LYS A 9 -36.46 10.20 -39.28
C LYS A 9 -36.42 9.12 -38.17
N ASN A 10 -35.78 9.54 -37.07
CA ASN A 10 -36.32 9.66 -35.69
C ASN A 10 -37.02 8.45 -35.03
N GLY A 11 -36.41 7.89 -33.97
CA GLY A 11 -37.08 6.96 -33.08
C GLY A 11 -36.26 6.60 -31.84
N LYS A 12 -36.79 6.95 -30.68
CA LYS A 12 -36.20 6.82 -29.33
C LYS A 12 -36.55 5.47 -28.71
N SER A 13 -35.60 4.77 -28.07
CA SER A 13 -35.91 3.81 -26.99
C SER A 13 -34.66 3.37 -26.22
N ASN A 14 -34.74 3.53 -24.91
CA ASN A 14 -33.79 3.14 -23.87
C ASN A 14 -33.46 1.64 -23.88
N ASN A 15 -32.27 1.26 -23.42
CA ASN A 15 -32.18 0.24 -22.38
C ASN A 15 -30.85 0.30 -21.60
N GLU A 16 -31.01 0.21 -20.29
CA GLU A 16 -29.99 0.23 -19.25
C GLU A 16 -29.05 -0.97 -19.35
N SER A 17 -27.76 -0.73 -19.17
CA SER A 17 -26.81 -1.73 -18.67
C SER A 17 -25.77 -0.97 -17.86
N GLY A 18 -25.92 -1.03 -16.54
CA GLY A 18 -25.09 -0.31 -15.60
C GLY A 18 -23.64 -0.76 -15.67
N THR A 19 -22.77 0.09 -16.18
CA THR A 19 -21.35 0.04 -15.84
C THR A 19 -21.17 0.81 -14.55
N ALA A 20 -21.50 0.13 -13.45
CA ALA A 20 -21.17 0.60 -12.11
C ALA A 20 -19.66 0.85 -12.05
N VAL A 21 -19.31 2.13 -11.97
CA VAL A 21 -18.15 2.70 -11.29
C VAL A 21 -17.04 1.66 -11.01
N ALA A 22 -16.23 1.34 -12.02
CA ALA A 22 -14.88 0.88 -11.79
C ALA A 22 -14.08 2.10 -11.32
N ALA A 23 -14.41 2.59 -10.12
CA ALA A 23 -13.65 3.60 -9.43
C ALA A 23 -12.25 3.04 -9.25
N ASP A 24 -11.28 3.62 -9.97
CA ASP A 24 -10.00 4.09 -9.43
C ASP A 24 -9.42 3.27 -8.26
N LEU A 25 -9.48 1.94 -8.36
CA LEU A 25 -8.84 1.05 -7.41
C LEU A 25 -7.40 0.97 -7.85
N VAL A 26 -6.50 1.53 -7.04
CA VAL A 26 -5.06 1.36 -7.20
C VAL A 26 -4.77 -0.14 -7.06
N GLN A 27 -4.70 -0.86 -8.18
CA GLN A 27 -4.26 -2.25 -8.22
C GLN A 27 -2.72 -2.27 -8.12
N THR A 28 -2.21 -2.20 -6.89
CA THR A 28 -0.80 -2.48 -6.63
C THR A 28 -0.65 -3.98 -6.41
N THR A 29 -0.05 -4.69 -7.36
CA THR A 29 0.25 -6.14 -7.26
C THR A 29 1.12 -6.50 -6.05
N LEU A 30 1.85 -5.53 -5.50
CA LEU A 30 2.77 -5.69 -4.37
C LEU A 30 2.22 -5.15 -3.04
N GLY A 31 0.99 -4.65 -3.03
CA GLY A 31 0.34 -4.05 -1.86
C GLY A 31 0.79 -2.62 -1.56
N LEU A 32 0.03 -1.94 -0.72
CA LEU A 32 0.23 -0.55 -0.34
C LEU A 32 1.35 -0.42 0.70
N PHE A 33 2.21 0.57 0.50
CA PHE A 33 3.29 0.92 1.42
C PHE A 33 3.37 2.45 1.58
N PRO A 34 3.68 2.98 2.79
CA PRO A 34 3.79 4.41 3.02
C PRO A 34 4.86 5.04 2.13
N ARG A 35 4.51 6.13 1.44
CA ARG A 35 5.47 6.88 0.64
C ARG A 35 6.49 7.59 1.55
N PRO A 36 7.80 7.43 1.33
CA PRO A 36 8.83 8.15 2.07
C PRO A 36 8.73 9.67 1.84
N TRP A 37 8.94 10.46 2.90
CA TRP A 37 8.98 11.91 2.84
C TRP A 37 10.41 12.44 2.93
N PRO A 38 10.74 13.46 2.13
CA PRO A 38 12.07 14.05 2.16
C PRO A 38 12.27 14.80 3.50
N PRO A 39 13.50 14.81 4.05
CA PRO A 39 13.81 15.52 5.31
C PRO A 39 13.51 17.03 5.26
N THR A 40 13.47 17.61 4.05
CA THR A 40 13.31 19.05 3.80
C THR A 40 11.86 19.50 3.63
N ALA A 41 10.88 18.60 3.71
CA ALA A 41 9.46 18.95 3.59
C ALA A 41 9.06 19.92 4.72
N SER A 42 9.04 21.22 4.42
CA SER A 42 8.88 22.28 5.42
C SER A 42 7.84 23.33 5.02
N ALA A 43 6.98 23.63 5.99
CA ALA A 43 6.04 24.74 6.10
C ALA A 43 4.77 24.78 5.21
N SER A 44 4.83 24.84 3.87
CA SER A 44 3.59 24.98 3.05
C SER A 44 2.84 23.66 2.87
N GLU A 45 3.58 22.56 2.75
CA GLU A 45 3.08 21.19 2.80
C GLU A 45 2.68 20.75 4.21
N GLY A 46 3.03 21.52 5.25
CA GLY A 46 2.74 21.17 6.64
C GLY A 46 1.26 20.89 6.88
N SER A 47 0.37 21.65 6.24
CA SER A 47 -1.09 21.40 6.33
C SER A 47 -1.53 20.11 5.62
N GLN A 48 -0.95 19.77 4.47
CA GLN A 48 -1.29 18.54 3.74
C GLN A 48 -0.65 17.30 4.37
N ILE A 49 0.58 17.44 4.87
CA ILE A 49 1.29 16.44 5.67
C ILE A 49 0.48 16.12 6.91
N TYR A 50 0.02 17.14 7.66
CA TYR A 50 -0.81 16.93 8.84
C TYR A 50 -2.10 16.18 8.50
N LYS A 51 -2.83 16.58 7.44
CA LYS A 51 -4.02 15.85 6.98
C LYS A 51 -3.69 14.39 6.64
N THR A 52 -2.59 14.15 5.94
CA THR A 52 -2.15 12.80 5.58
C THR A 52 -1.83 11.96 6.81
N ILE A 53 -1.16 12.55 7.81
CA ILE A 53 -0.91 11.92 9.12
C ILE A 53 -2.22 11.56 9.82
N GLU A 54 -3.21 12.46 9.82
CA GLU A 54 -4.53 12.18 10.41
C GLU A 54 -5.27 11.07 9.64
N TYR A 55 -5.12 10.98 8.32
CA TYR A 55 -5.65 9.84 7.56
C TYR A 55 -4.98 8.52 7.95
N PHE A 56 -3.65 8.49 8.14
CA PHE A 56 -2.96 7.29 8.65
C PHE A 56 -3.47 6.91 10.05
N ARG A 57 -3.60 7.88 10.97
CA ARG A 57 -4.17 7.63 12.32
C ARG A 57 -5.58 7.04 12.20
N LEU A 58 -6.41 7.59 11.33
CA LEU A 58 -7.79 7.15 11.15
C LEU A 58 -7.88 5.73 10.60
N VAL A 59 -7.15 5.43 9.51
CA VAL A 59 -7.14 4.09 8.88
C VAL A 59 -6.70 3.04 9.88
N VAL A 60 -5.65 3.32 10.65
CA VAL A 60 -5.10 2.38 11.62
C VAL A 60 -6.01 2.21 12.83
N ARG A 61 -6.69 3.27 13.26
CA ARG A 61 -7.70 3.16 14.32
C ARG A 61 -8.86 2.28 13.87
N VAL A 62 -9.35 2.44 12.63
CA VAL A 62 -10.39 1.57 12.06
C VAL A 62 -9.91 0.12 11.98
N MET A 63 -8.66 -0.08 11.56
CA MET A 63 -8.01 -1.40 11.56
C MET A 63 -7.93 -2.02 12.95
N ALA A 64 -7.52 -1.26 13.96
CA ALA A 64 -7.46 -1.73 15.34
C ALA A 64 -8.84 -2.12 15.89
N ILE A 65 -9.88 -1.32 15.60
CA ILE A 65 -11.26 -1.63 16.00
C ILE A 65 -11.75 -2.90 15.28
N ALA A 66 -11.47 -3.03 13.97
CA ALA A 66 -11.84 -4.23 13.22
C ALA A 66 -11.16 -5.49 13.79
N LEU A 67 -9.89 -5.40 14.18
CA LEU A 67 -9.18 -6.49 14.87
C LEU A 67 -9.81 -6.84 16.22
N GLN A 68 -10.23 -5.85 17.01
CA GLN A 68 -10.93 -6.09 18.28
C GLN A 68 -12.30 -6.76 18.08
N ASP A 69 -13.04 -6.32 17.06
CA ASP A 69 -14.37 -6.83 16.75
C ASP A 69 -14.33 -8.17 15.98
N GLY A 70 -13.13 -8.66 15.62
CA GLY A 70 -12.95 -9.86 14.80
C GLY A 70 -13.54 -9.71 13.39
N ARG A 71 -13.55 -8.49 12.86
CA ARG A 71 -14.07 -8.17 11.53
C ARG A 71 -12.93 -8.08 10.53
N LEU A 72 -13.18 -8.61 9.33
CA LEU A 72 -12.22 -8.55 8.23
C LEU A 72 -12.26 -7.19 7.54
N LEU A 73 -11.08 -6.69 7.19
CA LEU A 73 -10.87 -5.54 6.32
C LEU A 73 -10.08 -6.00 5.11
N ASP A 74 -10.65 -5.83 3.92
CA ASP A 74 -9.95 -6.10 2.67
C ASP A 74 -9.02 -4.92 2.33
N LEU A 75 -7.82 -4.94 2.91
CA LEU A 75 -6.78 -3.95 2.64
C LEU A 75 -5.60 -4.66 1.97
N PRO A 76 -5.25 -4.30 0.72
CA PRO A 76 -4.11 -4.89 0.04
C PRO A 76 -2.81 -4.26 0.58
N LEU A 77 -2.44 -4.54 1.83
CA LEU A 77 -1.19 -4.04 2.43
C LEU A 77 -0.02 -4.97 2.07
N SER A 78 1.18 -4.40 1.92
CA SER A 78 2.37 -5.19 1.64
C SER A 78 2.87 -5.94 2.88
N MET A 79 3.62 -7.04 2.69
CA MET A 79 4.20 -7.80 3.81
C MET A 79 5.18 -6.94 4.63
N ALA A 80 5.92 -6.06 3.97
CA ALA A 80 6.81 -5.09 4.61
C ALA A 80 6.05 -4.14 5.54
N PHE A 81 4.81 -3.76 5.21
CA PHE A 81 4.00 -2.92 6.08
C PHE A 81 3.65 -3.64 7.40
N TYR A 82 3.25 -4.91 7.34
CA TYR A 82 2.98 -5.70 8.55
C TYR A 82 4.22 -5.86 9.42
N LYS A 83 5.39 -6.11 8.81
CA LYS A 83 6.68 -6.12 9.53
C LYS A 83 6.92 -4.81 10.29
N LEU A 84 6.67 -3.66 9.66
CA LEU A 84 6.81 -2.35 10.31
C LEU A 84 5.83 -2.14 11.47
N VAL A 85 4.57 -2.56 11.33
CA VAL A 85 3.57 -2.47 12.40
C VAL A 85 3.99 -3.29 13.63
N LEU A 86 4.65 -4.44 13.40
CA LEU A 86 5.20 -5.29 14.45
C LEU A 86 6.50 -4.74 15.06
N GLY A 87 7.04 -3.64 14.53
CA GLY A 87 8.31 -3.05 14.96
C GLY A 87 9.54 -3.81 14.48
N GLN A 88 9.41 -4.60 13.41
CA GLN A 88 10.53 -5.28 12.77
C GLN A 88 11.27 -4.32 11.82
N GLU A 89 12.59 -4.49 11.72
CA GLU A 89 13.37 -3.75 10.73
C GLU A 89 13.19 -4.36 9.34
N LEU A 90 13.14 -3.49 8.33
CA LEU A 90 13.10 -3.88 6.92
C LEU A 90 14.51 -3.92 6.34
N ASP A 91 14.76 -4.91 5.49
CA ASP A 91 16.00 -5.06 4.74
C ASP A 91 15.85 -4.67 3.26
N LEU A 92 16.94 -4.82 2.50
CA LEU A 92 16.95 -4.55 1.06
C LEU A 92 15.97 -5.46 0.29
N TYR A 93 15.77 -6.70 0.74
CA TYR A 93 14.87 -7.65 0.09
C TYR A 93 13.40 -7.28 0.32
N ASP A 94 13.10 -6.69 1.47
CA ASP A 94 11.77 -6.16 1.78
C ASP A 94 11.39 -5.01 0.87
N ILE A 95 12.35 -4.22 0.39
CA ILE A 95 12.10 -3.18 -0.63
C ILE A 95 11.58 -3.80 -1.93
N LEU A 96 12.17 -4.92 -2.36
CA LEU A 96 11.71 -5.65 -3.55
C LEU A 96 10.25 -6.10 -3.42
N SER A 97 9.77 -6.34 -2.19
CA SER A 97 8.42 -6.82 -1.93
C SER A 97 7.32 -5.77 -2.15
N PHE A 98 7.66 -4.47 -2.13
CA PHE A 98 6.71 -3.38 -2.37
C PHE A 98 7.09 -2.49 -3.57
N ASP A 99 8.38 -2.44 -3.93
CA ASP A 99 8.90 -1.72 -5.10
C ASP A 99 9.97 -2.57 -5.81
N ALA A 100 9.50 -3.37 -6.78
CA ALA A 100 10.35 -4.29 -7.51
C ALA A 100 11.38 -3.59 -8.43
N GLU A 101 11.07 -2.39 -8.93
CA GLU A 101 11.96 -1.65 -9.83
C GLU A 101 13.11 -1.01 -9.03
N PHE A 102 12.76 -0.39 -7.90
CA PHE A 102 13.75 0.20 -7.00
C PHE A 102 14.63 -0.87 -6.35
N GLY A 103 14.02 -1.97 -5.86
CA GLY A 103 14.76 -3.08 -5.25
C GLY A 103 15.77 -3.72 -6.21
N LYS A 104 15.41 -3.95 -7.47
CA LYS A 104 16.34 -4.47 -8.50
C LYS A 104 17.50 -3.52 -8.75
N THR A 105 17.21 -2.23 -8.89
CA THR A 105 18.24 -1.20 -9.12
C THR A 105 19.25 -1.19 -7.98
N LEU A 106 18.80 -1.26 -6.73
CA LEU A 106 19.68 -1.32 -5.56
C LEU A 106 20.47 -2.63 -5.51
N GLN A 107 19.88 -3.75 -5.90
CA GLN A 107 20.57 -5.06 -5.94
C GLN A 107 21.65 -5.11 -7.02
N GLU A 108 21.38 -4.58 -8.21
CA GLU A 108 22.38 -4.43 -9.27
C GLU A 108 23.51 -3.51 -8.83
N LEU A 109 23.17 -2.37 -8.20
CA LEU A 109 24.15 -1.45 -7.66
C LEU A 109 25.02 -2.12 -6.58
N HIS A 110 24.42 -2.93 -5.71
CA HIS A 110 25.11 -3.72 -4.68
C HIS A 110 26.06 -4.75 -5.29
N ALA A 111 25.68 -5.41 -6.38
CA ALA A 111 26.52 -6.39 -7.07
C ALA A 111 27.71 -5.76 -7.82
N LEU A 112 27.60 -4.48 -8.21
CA LEU A 112 28.63 -3.74 -8.94
C LEU A 112 29.68 -3.05 -8.04
N VAL A 113 29.58 -3.21 -6.71
CA VAL A 113 30.37 -2.41 -5.74
C VAL A 113 31.86 -2.73 -5.74
N ASN A 114 32.65 -1.65 -5.88
CA ASN A 114 34.06 -1.55 -5.50
C ASN A 114 34.15 -1.01 -4.05
N ILE A 115 35.00 -1.63 -3.22
CA ILE A 115 34.95 -1.78 -1.75
C ILE A 115 34.86 -0.51 -0.85
N ASN A 116 34.91 0.73 -1.38
CA ASN A 116 35.26 1.89 -0.54
C ASN A 116 34.15 2.92 -0.24
N ASN A 117 32.95 2.89 -0.84
CA ASN A 117 31.90 3.89 -0.56
C ASN A 117 30.45 3.49 -0.91
N LEU A 118 30.23 2.49 -1.75
CA LEU A 118 28.91 2.23 -2.31
C LEU A 118 28.02 1.39 -1.37
N GLU A 119 28.62 0.58 -0.49
CA GLU A 119 27.88 -0.13 0.57
C GLU A 119 27.23 0.84 1.57
N GLU A 120 27.96 1.89 1.96
CA GLU A 120 27.44 2.96 2.81
C GLU A 120 26.31 3.73 2.13
N PHE A 121 26.44 4.02 0.83
CA PHE A 121 25.38 4.66 0.05
C PHE A 121 24.09 3.83 0.02
N ILE A 122 24.19 2.52 -0.24
CA ILE A 122 23.01 1.63 -0.27
C ILE A 122 22.35 1.59 1.11
N SER A 123 23.13 1.46 2.18
CA SER A 123 22.62 1.48 3.55
C SER A 123 21.87 2.79 3.86
N LEU A 124 22.44 3.93 3.49
CA LEU A 124 21.81 5.24 3.66
C LEU A 124 20.52 5.39 2.84
N VAL A 125 20.49 4.88 1.60
CA VAL A 125 19.28 4.93 0.76
C VAL A 125 18.17 4.05 1.32
N VAL A 126 18.51 2.85 1.82
CA VAL A 126 17.56 1.98 2.50
C VAL A 126 17.01 2.69 3.75
N ASP A 127 17.87 3.22 4.62
CA ASP A 127 17.47 3.97 5.81
C ASP A 127 16.57 5.18 5.48
N ALA A 128 16.95 5.96 4.46
CA ALA A 128 16.17 7.08 3.97
C ALA A 128 14.77 6.67 3.48
N THR A 129 14.64 5.47 2.92
CA THR A 129 13.39 4.97 2.34
C THR A 129 12.48 4.35 3.41
N VAL A 130 12.99 3.40 4.18
CA VAL A 130 12.16 2.55 5.05
C VAL A 130 12.24 2.90 6.53
N LYS A 131 13.16 3.77 6.95
CA LYS A 131 13.30 4.22 8.34
C LYS A 131 12.96 5.70 8.45
N THR A 132 13.89 6.58 8.11
CA THR A 132 13.76 8.02 8.35
C THR A 132 12.65 8.65 7.48
N GLY A 133 12.49 8.20 6.23
CA GLY A 133 11.48 8.74 5.31
C GLY A 133 10.03 8.44 5.70
N ILE A 134 9.76 7.34 6.41
CA ILE A 134 8.39 6.94 6.82
C ILE A 134 8.13 7.11 8.31
N THR A 135 9.08 7.66 9.08
CA THR A 135 9.00 7.72 10.55
C THR A 135 7.72 8.42 11.02
N ARG A 136 7.34 9.54 10.39
CA ARG A 136 6.15 10.31 10.81
C ARG A 136 4.85 9.53 10.59
N GLN A 137 4.77 8.78 9.50
CA GLN A 137 3.67 7.91 9.16
C GLN A 137 3.60 6.75 10.17
N MET A 138 4.75 6.17 10.53
CA MET A 138 4.82 5.10 11.54
C MET A 138 4.47 5.56 12.95
N GLU A 139 4.85 6.77 13.34
CA GLU A 139 4.41 7.38 14.61
C GLU A 139 2.89 7.56 14.63
N ALA A 140 2.31 8.02 13.53
CA ALA A 140 0.86 8.14 13.38
C ALA A 140 0.14 6.78 13.46
N ILE A 141 0.71 5.75 12.85
CA ILE A 141 0.22 4.37 12.92
C ILE A 141 0.27 3.87 14.38
N ARG A 142 1.43 4.02 15.04
CA ARG A 142 1.62 3.62 16.43
C ARG A 142 0.61 4.30 17.35
N ASP A 143 0.44 5.61 17.20
CA ASP A 143 -0.52 6.37 17.99
C ASP A 143 -1.96 5.94 17.69
N GLY A 144 -2.28 5.63 16.43
CA GLY A 144 -3.61 5.17 16.01
C GLY A 144 -4.00 3.85 16.67
N PHE A 145 -3.06 2.90 16.72
CA PHE A 145 -3.23 1.64 17.43
C PHE A 145 -3.39 1.84 18.94
N ASN A 146 -2.45 2.57 19.57
CA ASN A 146 -2.42 2.76 21.02
C ASN A 146 -3.65 3.47 21.59
N GLN A 147 -4.45 4.15 20.75
CA GLN A 147 -5.75 4.71 21.16
C GLN A 147 -6.84 3.66 21.35
N VAL A 148 -6.65 2.45 20.81
CA VAL A 148 -7.63 1.35 20.82
C VAL A 148 -7.10 0.19 21.68
N PHE A 149 -5.85 -0.23 21.47
CA PHE A 149 -5.11 -1.18 22.33
C PHE A 149 -3.59 -1.00 22.15
N ASP A 150 -2.79 -1.46 23.11
CA ASP A 150 -1.32 -1.35 23.02
C ASP A 150 -0.80 -2.12 21.80
N ILE A 151 -0.13 -1.41 20.87
CA ILE A 151 0.46 -1.99 19.66
C ILE A 151 1.41 -3.16 19.96
N SER A 152 2.02 -3.17 21.15
CA SER A 152 2.89 -4.26 21.61
C SER A 152 2.15 -5.60 21.66
N SER A 153 0.82 -5.59 21.82
CA SER A 153 -0.03 -6.78 21.77
C SER A 153 0.00 -7.48 20.42
N LEU A 154 0.34 -6.77 19.33
CA LEU A 154 0.47 -7.36 18.00
C LEU A 154 1.76 -8.17 17.84
N GLN A 155 2.77 -7.96 18.67
CA GLN A 155 4.08 -8.63 18.55
C GLN A 155 4.02 -10.14 18.82
N ILE A 156 2.87 -10.65 19.29
CA ILE A 156 2.63 -12.09 19.40
C ILE A 156 2.40 -12.76 18.04
N PHE A 157 2.07 -11.97 17.00
CA PHE A 157 1.78 -12.45 15.66
C PHE A 157 2.98 -12.30 14.74
N THR A 158 3.13 -13.24 13.81
CA THR A 158 3.97 -13.08 12.63
C THR A 158 3.32 -12.14 11.62
N PRO A 159 4.08 -11.53 10.68
CA PRO A 159 3.52 -10.68 9.63
C PRO A 159 2.39 -11.36 8.83
N GLN A 160 2.53 -12.65 8.54
CA GLN A 160 1.55 -13.46 7.82
C GLN A 160 0.29 -13.71 8.65
N GLU A 161 0.43 -13.97 9.95
CA GLU A 161 -0.71 -14.12 10.84
C GLU A 161 -1.47 -12.80 11.01
N LEU A 162 -0.77 -11.66 11.04
CA LEU A 162 -1.40 -10.36 11.12
C LEU A 162 -2.18 -10.03 9.84
N ASP A 163 -1.65 -10.35 8.66
CA ASP A 163 -2.39 -10.26 7.39
C ASP A 163 -3.62 -11.17 7.40
N TYR A 164 -3.48 -12.42 7.84
CA TYR A 164 -4.58 -13.36 7.95
C TYR A 164 -5.67 -12.88 8.93
N LEU A 165 -5.27 -12.29 10.06
CA LEU A 165 -6.19 -11.78 11.06
C LEU A 165 -6.99 -10.57 10.55
N LEU A 166 -6.34 -9.73 9.73
CA LEU A 166 -6.94 -8.53 9.19
C LEU A 166 -7.81 -8.80 7.96
N CYS A 167 -7.28 -9.55 7.00
CA CYS A 167 -7.89 -9.76 5.67
C CYS A 167 -8.60 -11.11 5.55
N GLY A 168 -8.37 -12.04 6.48
CA GLY A 168 -8.85 -13.42 6.40
C GLY A 168 -8.00 -14.26 5.45
N ARG A 169 -8.52 -15.44 5.05
CA ARG A 169 -7.96 -16.13 3.87
C ARG A 169 -8.28 -15.27 2.65
N ARG A 170 -7.25 -14.62 2.12
CA ARG A 170 -7.24 -14.23 0.70
C ARG A 170 -7.17 -15.53 -0.09
N GLU A 171 -8.32 -16.17 -0.31
CA GLU A 171 -8.49 -16.99 -1.50
C GLU A 171 -8.34 -15.99 -2.65
N LEU A 172 -7.10 -15.84 -3.12
CA LEU A 172 -6.87 -15.36 -4.47
C LEU A 172 -7.86 -16.15 -5.31
N TRP A 173 -8.85 -15.47 -5.88
CA TRP A 173 -9.57 -16.02 -6.99
C TRP A 173 -8.52 -16.24 -8.07
N GLU A 174 -7.85 -17.38 -8.04
CA GLU A 174 -7.28 -17.94 -9.25
C GLU A 174 -8.50 -18.09 -10.15
N PRO A 175 -8.62 -17.35 -11.26
CA PRO A 175 -9.64 -17.67 -12.23
C PRO A 175 -9.38 -19.13 -12.58
N ASP A 176 -10.34 -19.99 -12.23
CA ASP A 176 -10.23 -21.42 -12.34
C ASP A 176 -9.54 -21.76 -13.66
N THR A 177 -8.35 -22.33 -13.58
CA THR A 177 -7.80 -23.13 -14.67
C THR A 177 -8.59 -24.44 -14.68
N THR A 178 -9.89 -24.37 -14.98
CA THR A 178 -10.69 -25.54 -15.27
C THR A 178 -11.54 -25.35 -16.53
N CYS A 179 -11.28 -26.27 -17.46
CA CYS A 179 -11.95 -26.58 -18.73
C CYS A 179 -11.45 -25.83 -19.97
#